data_AF-A0A518E2L5-F1
#
_entry.id   AF-A0A518E2L5-F1
#
_cell.length_a   1.000
_cell.length_b   1.000
_cell.length_c   1.000
_cell.angle_alpha   90.00
_cell.angle_beta   90.00
_cell.angle_gamma   90.00
#
_symmetry.space_group_name_H-M   'P 1'
#
loop_
_entity.id
_entity.type
_entity.pdbx_description
1 polymer ?
#
loop_
_entity_poly.entity_id
_entity_poly.type
_entity_poly.pdbx_seq_one_letter_code
_entity_poly.pdbx_strand_id
1 'polypeptide(L)'
;MATTRIPLSASEEASRSLEERLNLSTAEIGLTVRTTNCLEERGIFTVRDLLQTTRDDLLSISNFGEKTLEEVFKALEAIQFPRPVRENRSPK
;
A
#
# COMPACT_ATOMS: atom_id res chain seq x y z
N MET A 1 14.74 -38.47 15.04
CA MET A 1 14.77 -37.00 15.17
C MET A 1 13.77 -36.44 14.16
N ALA A 2 12.59 -36.04 14.61
CA ALA A 2 11.56 -35.48 13.74
C ALA A 2 11.84 -34.00 13.53
N THR A 3 12.36 -33.62 12.36
CA THR A 3 12.38 -32.22 11.94
C THR A 3 10.99 -31.90 11.40
N THR A 4 10.24 -31.10 12.16
CA THR A 4 8.82 -30.83 11.94
C THR A 4 8.59 -30.27 10.54
N ARG A 5 7.91 -31.04 9.68
CA ARG A 5 7.22 -30.51 8.51
C ARG A 5 5.98 -29.79 9.01
N ILE A 6 6.15 -28.53 9.37
CA ILE A 6 5.02 -27.65 9.66
C ILE A 6 4.28 -27.50 8.33
N PRO A 7 3.00 -27.91 8.23
CA PRO A 7 2.19 -27.50 7.09
C PRO A 7 2.02 -25.99 7.24
N LEU A 8 2.64 -25.23 6.34
CA LEU A 8 2.36 -23.80 6.18
C LEU A 8 0.84 -23.70 6.01
N SER A 9 0.19 -23.13 7.02
CA SER A 9 -1.26 -23.02 7.05
C SER A 9 -1.66 -22.13 5.87
N ALA A 10 -2.73 -22.45 5.14
CA ALA A 10 -3.18 -21.66 3.97
C ALA A 10 -3.31 -20.15 4.25
N SER A 11 -3.48 -19.78 5.53
CA SER A 11 -3.44 -18.40 6.03
C SER A 11 -2.08 -17.71 5.87
N GLU A 12 -0.97 -18.41 6.03
CA GLU A 12 0.40 -17.86 5.92
C GLU A 12 0.78 -17.60 4.47
N GLU A 13 0.31 -18.45 3.54
CA GLU A 13 0.55 -18.30 2.11
C GLU A 13 -0.21 -17.09 1.52
N ALA A 14 -1.44 -16.87 2.01
CA ALA A 14 -2.21 -15.67 1.71
C ALA A 14 -1.53 -14.40 2.26
N SER A 15 -0.97 -14.47 3.48
CA SER A 15 -0.26 -13.36 4.11
C SER A 15 1.03 -13.01 3.35
N ARG A 16 1.82 -14.02 2.95
CA ARG A 16 3.01 -13.81 2.10
C ARG A 16 2.68 -13.19 0.76
N SER A 17 1.65 -13.69 0.09
CA SER A 17 1.21 -13.14 -1.20
C SER A 17 0.77 -11.67 -1.09
N LEU A 18 0.19 -11.30 0.05
CA LEU A 18 -0.15 -9.92 0.36
C LEU A 18 1.07 -9.06 0.66
N GLU A 19 2.05 -9.60 1.40
CA GLU A 19 3.31 -8.92 1.70
C GLU A 19 4.16 -8.66 0.46
N GLU A 20 4.21 -9.61 -0.47
CA GLU A 20 4.83 -9.43 -1.78
C GLU A 20 4.17 -8.26 -2.54
N ARG A 21 2.84 -8.21 -2.52
CA ARG A 21 2.07 -7.12 -3.12
C ARG A 21 2.30 -5.76 -2.45
N LEU A 22 2.52 -5.74 -1.13
CA LEU A 22 2.84 -4.54 -0.36
C LEU A 22 4.25 -4.00 -0.63
N ASN A 23 5.18 -4.90 -0.96
CA ASN A 23 6.55 -4.54 -1.33
C ASN A 23 6.65 -4.04 -2.78
N LEU A 24 5.58 -4.16 -3.58
CA LEU A 24 5.54 -3.57 -4.92
C LEU A 24 5.75 -2.06 -4.84
N SER A 25 6.53 -1.56 -5.78
CA SER A 25 6.84 -0.14 -5.86
C SER A 25 5.68 0.63 -6.51
N THR A 26 5.56 1.93 -6.20
CA THR A 26 4.59 2.84 -6.84
C THR A 26 4.73 2.89 -8.36
N ALA A 27 5.94 2.60 -8.88
CA ALA A 27 6.19 2.44 -10.30
C ALA A 27 5.58 1.14 -10.89
N GLU A 28 5.49 0.06 -10.12
CA GLU A 28 4.99 -1.25 -10.59
C GLU A 28 3.47 -1.35 -10.60
N ILE A 29 2.81 -0.62 -9.70
CA ILE A 29 1.34 -0.55 -9.64
C ILE A 29 0.71 0.34 -10.73
N GLY A 30 1.53 0.85 -11.65
CA GLY A 30 1.06 1.55 -12.85
C GLY A 30 0.61 2.99 -12.59
N LEU A 31 1.15 3.64 -11.56
CA LEU A 31 0.88 5.06 -11.32
C LEU A 31 1.52 5.93 -12.40
N THR A 32 0.86 7.04 -12.71
CA THR A 32 1.43 8.06 -13.61
C THR A 32 2.72 8.64 -13.05
N VAL A 33 3.69 8.94 -13.93
CA VAL A 33 4.99 9.56 -13.57
C VAL A 33 4.85 10.77 -12.64
N ARG A 34 3.78 11.56 -12.80
CA ARG A 34 3.47 12.70 -11.91
C ARG A 34 3.17 12.24 -10.49
N THR A 35 2.37 11.19 -10.35
CA THR A 35 2.02 10.60 -9.06
C THR A 35 3.21 9.94 -8.41
N THR A 36 4.01 9.19 -9.18
CA THR A 36 5.25 8.56 -8.70
C THR A 36 6.21 9.61 -8.14
N ASN A 37 6.52 10.67 -8.90
CA ASN A 37 7.42 11.74 -8.44
C ASN A 37 6.91 12.44 -7.16
N CYS A 38 5.60 12.71 -7.05
CA CYS A 38 5.05 13.33 -5.84
C CYS A 38 5.16 12.42 -4.61
N LEU A 39 5.01 11.11 -4.79
CA LEU A 39 5.15 10.12 -3.72
C LEU A 39 6.63 9.96 -3.32
N GLU A 40 7.53 9.86 -4.30
CA GLU A 40 8.98 9.77 -4.08
C GLU A 40 9.54 11.00 -3.35
N GLU A 41 9.03 12.21 -3.63
CA GLU A 41 9.42 13.44 -2.94
C GLU A 41 9.07 13.41 -1.44
N ARG A 42 8.02 12.66 -1.07
CA ARG A 42 7.68 12.39 0.34
C ARG A 42 8.44 11.20 0.94
N GLY A 43 9.18 10.45 0.15
CA GLY A 43 9.84 9.21 0.55
C GLY A 43 8.98 7.96 0.39
N ILE A 44 7.86 8.04 -0.32
CA ILE A 44 6.91 6.94 -0.54
C ILE A 44 7.28 6.23 -1.84
N PHE A 45 8.04 5.14 -1.74
CA PHE A 45 8.47 4.34 -2.90
C PHE A 45 7.69 3.03 -3.06
N THR A 46 6.97 2.60 -2.03
CA THR A 46 6.29 1.30 -1.97
C THR A 46 4.82 1.44 -1.59
N VAL A 47 4.02 0.45 -1.95
CA VAL A 47 2.60 0.36 -1.56
C VAL A 47 2.47 0.29 -0.04
N ARG A 48 3.40 -0.38 0.64
CA ARG A 48 3.48 -0.40 2.11
C ARG A 48 3.57 1.00 2.70
N ASP A 49 4.47 1.81 2.16
CA ASP A 49 4.70 3.17 2.66
C ASP A 49 3.48 4.06 2.37
N LEU A 50 2.88 3.89 1.18
CA LEU A 50 1.64 4.54 0.77
C LEU A 50 0.44 4.20 1.67
N LEU A 51 0.35 2.96 2.16
CA LEU A 51 -0.67 2.51 3.12
C LEU A 51 -0.43 3.05 4.54
N GLN A 52 0.83 3.32 4.89
CA GLN A 52 1.16 3.98 6.15
C GLN A 52 0.91 5.49 6.09
N THR A 53 0.96 6.09 4.89
CA THR A 53 0.59 7.48 4.70
C THR A 53 -0.93 7.66 4.66
N THR A 54 -1.42 8.75 5.24
CA THR A 54 -2.85 9.07 5.22
C THR A 54 -3.22 9.92 4.01
N ARG A 55 -4.50 9.90 3.65
CA ARG A 55 -5.06 10.79 2.62
C ARG A 55 -4.79 12.27 2.93
N ASP A 56 -4.80 12.64 4.21
CA ASP A 56 -4.59 14.01 4.67
C ASP A 56 -3.15 14.48 4.37
N ASP A 57 -2.16 13.61 4.64
CA ASP A 57 -0.78 13.85 4.26
C ASP A 57 -0.63 13.99 2.75
N LEU A 58 -1.24 13.11 1.96
CA LEU A 58 -1.18 13.20 0.51
C LEU A 58 -1.79 14.51 -0.02
N LEU A 59 -2.93 14.95 0.54
CA LEU A 59 -3.60 16.21 0.20
C LEU A 59 -2.82 17.46 0.63
N SER A 60 -1.93 17.35 1.62
CA SER A 60 -1.09 18.47 2.07
C SER A 60 0.06 18.79 1.10
N ILE A 61 0.33 17.96 0.11
CA ILE A 61 1.38 18.17 -0.89
C ILE A 61 0.86 19.15 -1.96
N SER A 62 1.51 20.31 -2.14
CA SER A 62 1.09 21.38 -3.08
C SER A 62 0.97 20.95 -4.56
N ASN A 63 1.47 19.78 -4.93
CA ASN A 63 1.39 19.22 -6.29
C ASN A 63 0.50 17.97 -6.39
N PHE A 64 -0.22 17.64 -5.32
CA PHE A 64 -1.05 16.45 -5.25
C PHE A 64 -2.52 16.84 -5.48
N GLY A 65 -3.01 16.55 -6.68
CA GLY A 65 -4.36 16.86 -7.10
C GLY A 65 -5.31 15.67 -6.95
N GLU A 66 -6.59 15.89 -7.25
CA GLU A 66 -7.62 14.84 -7.27
C GLU A 66 -7.25 13.67 -8.20
N LYS A 67 -6.63 13.95 -9.36
CA LYS A 67 -6.17 12.90 -10.28
C LYS A 67 -5.08 12.02 -9.68
N THR A 68 -4.04 12.64 -9.12
CA THR A 68 -2.90 11.96 -8.49
C THR A 68 -3.38 11.08 -7.33
N LEU A 69 -4.35 11.60 -6.58
CA LEU A 69 -4.98 10.94 -5.46
C LEU A 69 -5.86 9.75 -5.91
N GLU A 70 -6.68 9.93 -6.94
CA GLU A 70 -7.53 8.86 -7.48
C GLU A 70 -6.70 7.70 -8.03
N GLU A 71 -5.58 7.99 -8.70
CA GLU A 71 -4.64 6.98 -9.19
C GLU A 71 -4.07 6.13 -8.04
N VAL A 72 -3.65 6.77 -6.95
CA VAL A 72 -3.22 6.09 -5.71
C VAL A 72 -4.32 5.20 -5.14
N PHE A 73 -5.54 5.74 -5.03
CA PHE A 73 -6.67 4.97 -4.50
C PHE A 73 -7.01 3.76 -5.39
N LYS A 74 -6.97 3.94 -6.71
CA LYS A 74 -7.25 2.89 -7.68
C LYS A 74 -6.19 1.79 -7.64
N ALA A 75 -4.92 2.17 -7.46
CA ALA A 75 -3.83 1.21 -7.28
C ALA A 75 -4.00 0.40 -5.98
N LEU A 76 -4.36 1.05 -4.87
CA LEU A 76 -4.65 0.37 -3.59
C LEU A 76 -5.83 -0.61 -3.71
N GLU A 77 -6.90 -0.20 -4.42
CA GLU A 77 -8.06 -1.05 -4.68
C GLU A 77 -7.72 -2.25 -5.57
N ALA A 78 -6.87 -2.05 -6.59
CA ALA A 78 -6.42 -3.12 -7.50
C ALA A 78 -5.61 -4.21 -6.78
N ILE A 79 -4.87 -3.84 -5.73
CA ILE A 79 -4.10 -4.78 -4.92
C ILE A 79 -4.99 -5.58 -3.97
N GLN A 80 -6.29 -5.25 -3.93
CA GLN A 80 -7.31 -5.91 -3.13
C GLN A 80 -7.15 -5.65 -1.62
N PHE A 81 -6.51 -4.53 -1.27
CA PHE A 81 -6.60 -4.00 0.09
C PHE A 81 -7.98 -3.38 0.24
N PRO A 82 -8.88 -3.95 1.07
CA PRO A 82 -10.12 -3.28 1.38
C PRO A 82 -9.72 -1.95 2.02
N ARG A 83 -10.18 -0.87 1.40
CA ARG A 83 -10.17 0.48 1.94
C ARG A 83 -10.35 0.38 3.46
N PRO A 84 -9.45 0.89 4.31
CA PRO A 84 -9.78 1.04 5.71
C PRO A 84 -10.91 2.08 5.75
N VAL A 85 -12.15 1.61 5.67
CA VAL A 85 -13.34 2.36 6.06
C VAL A 85 -13.20 2.51 7.56
N ARG A 86 -12.36 3.46 7.98
CA ARG A 86 -12.24 3.99 9.34
C ARG A 86 -12.66 2.96 10.40
N GLU A 87 -11.88 1.91 10.63
CA GLU A 87 -11.75 1.43 12.01
C GLU A 87 -10.83 2.46 12.67
N ASN A 88 -11.44 3.57 13.09
CA ASN A 88 -10.86 4.42 14.12
C ASN A 88 -10.76 3.57 15.40
N ARG A 89 -9.75 2.71 15.48
CA ARG A 89 -9.28 2.12 16.72
C ARG A 89 -7.75 2.12 16.72
N SER A 90 -7.19 3.31 16.86
CA SER A 90 -5.97 3.41 17.66
C SER A 90 -6.40 3.55 19.11
N PRO A 91 -6.21 2.54 19.98
CA PRO A 91 -6.13 2.79 21.41
C PRO A 91 -4.74 3.35 21.71
N LYS A 92 -4.67 4.57 22.21
CA LYS A 92 -3.58 5.02 23.08
C LYS A 92 -4.14 5.93 24.15
#